data_AF-A0A8T6NFG4-F1
#
_entry.id   AF-A0A8T6NFG4-F1
#
_cell.length_a   1.000
_cell.length_b   1.000
_cell.length_c   1.000
_cell.angle_alpha   90.00
_cell.angle_beta   90.00
_cell.angle_gamma   90.00
#
_symmetry.space_group_name_H-M   'P 1'
#
loop_
_entity.id
_entity.type
_entity.pdbx_description
1 polymer ?
#
loop_
_entity_poly.entity_id
_entity_poly.type
_entity_poly.pdbx_seq_one_letter_code
_entity_poly.pdbx_strand_id
1 'polypeptide(L)'
;EAIWNFTSYAVESNSEIRIGLAFPWKDFPEDYENGTEYRNQTDWAYNSWVNLSLNLSRDFPTADVFTFHHGAVMYELRDMFEAGELENDVEQLSGPESTSIFRDRKGHAGQIAIDTGALVWLHAIHGVDPLTMPEFTQWETDIREVARKTIDEQNSA
;
A
#
# COMPACT_ATOMS: atom_id res chain seq x y z
N GLU A 1 -4.03 3.26 -23.05
CA GLU A 1 -4.28 2.05 -23.88
C GLU A 1 -3.93 0.75 -23.18
N ALA A 2 -2.71 0.54 -22.68
CA ALA A 2 -2.31 -0.74 -22.06
C ALA A 2 -3.28 -1.26 -20.98
N ILE A 3 -3.67 -0.42 -20.01
CA ILE A 3 -4.60 -0.81 -18.93
C ILE A 3 -5.96 -1.28 -19.48
N TRP A 4 -6.48 -0.61 -20.51
CA TRP A 4 -7.73 -1.02 -21.17
C TRP A 4 -7.58 -2.35 -21.92
N ASN A 5 -6.47 -2.55 -22.62
CA ASN A 5 -6.22 -3.80 -23.34
C ASN A 5 -6.12 -5.00 -22.38
N PHE A 6 -5.40 -4.84 -21.26
CA PHE A 6 -5.33 -5.87 -20.23
C PHE A 6 -6.70 -6.15 -19.60
N THR A 7 -7.49 -5.10 -19.36
CA THR A 7 -8.83 -5.23 -18.78
C THR A 7 -9.78 -5.93 -19.73
N SER A 8 -9.79 -5.57 -21.02
CA SER A 8 -10.59 -6.26 -22.05
C SER A 8 -10.26 -7.75 -22.09
N TYR A 9 -8.97 -8.08 -22.16
CA TYR A 9 -8.51 -9.47 -22.15
C TYR A 9 -8.93 -10.23 -20.88
N ALA A 10 -8.81 -9.61 -19.71
CA ALA A 10 -9.17 -10.23 -18.44
C ALA A 10 -10.69 -10.51 -18.35
N VAL A 11 -11.52 -9.54 -18.74
CA VAL A 11 -12.98 -9.67 -18.75
C VAL A 11 -13.46 -10.70 -19.78
N GLU A 12 -12.86 -10.73 -20.96
CA GLU A 12 -13.14 -11.74 -21.99
C GLU A 12 -12.78 -13.15 -21.53
N SER A 13 -11.70 -13.28 -20.76
CA SER A 13 -11.20 -14.57 -20.24
C SER A 13 -11.98 -15.07 -19.03
N ASN A 14 -12.48 -14.16 -18.19
CA ASN A 14 -13.27 -14.47 -17.00
C ASN A 14 -14.28 -13.34 -16.72
N SER A 15 -15.56 -13.62 -16.94
CA SER A 15 -16.64 -12.64 -16.71
C SER A 15 -16.89 -12.30 -15.24
N GLU A 16 -16.39 -13.10 -14.30
CA GLU A 16 -16.51 -12.85 -12.85
C GLU A 16 -15.23 -12.22 -12.26
N ILE A 17 -14.34 -11.70 -13.11
CA ILE A 17 -13.09 -11.10 -12.68
C ILE A 17 -13.31 -9.78 -11.92
N ARG A 18 -12.41 -9.52 -10.96
CA ARG A 18 -12.27 -8.22 -10.29
C ARG A 18 -10.94 -7.60 -10.69
N ILE A 19 -10.91 -6.29 -10.90
CA ILE A 19 -9.75 -5.54 -11.37
C ILE A 19 -9.34 -4.52 -10.31
N GLY A 20 -8.22 -4.79 -9.63
CA GLY A 20 -7.66 -3.90 -8.62
C GLY A 20 -6.58 -2.99 -9.17
N LEU A 21 -6.71 -1.68 -8.97
CA LEU A 21 -5.65 -0.71 -9.21
C LEU A 21 -4.96 -0.36 -7.89
N ALA A 22 -3.85 -1.04 -7.63
CA ALA A 22 -2.99 -0.80 -6.49
C ALA A 22 -2.15 0.47 -6.70
N PHE A 23 -2.25 1.45 -5.81
CA PHE A 23 -1.45 2.67 -5.88
C PHE A 23 -0.16 2.52 -5.04
N PRO A 24 1.03 2.57 -5.67
CA PRO A 24 2.31 2.40 -4.99
C PRO A 24 2.78 3.69 -4.31
N TRP A 25 3.96 3.65 -3.71
CA TRP A 25 4.61 4.78 -3.04
C TRP A 25 5.64 5.49 -3.94
N LYS A 26 6.15 6.64 -3.47
CA LYS A 26 7.17 7.45 -4.15
C LYS A 26 8.56 6.80 -4.05
N ASP A 27 9.34 6.93 -5.11
CA ASP A 27 10.74 6.48 -5.11
C ASP A 27 11.64 7.37 -4.23
N PHE A 28 12.80 6.83 -3.87
CA PHE A 28 13.89 7.53 -3.19
C PHE A 28 13.55 8.12 -1.81
N PRO A 29 13.09 7.31 -0.85
CA PRO A 29 12.63 7.77 0.46
C PRO A 29 13.67 8.58 1.26
N GLU A 30 14.97 8.35 1.04
CA GLU A 30 16.05 9.08 1.71
C GLU A 30 16.37 10.45 1.09
N ASP A 31 15.84 10.74 -0.10
CA ASP A 31 16.03 12.06 -0.74
C ASP A 31 15.08 13.12 -0.14
N TYR A 32 14.17 12.74 0.77
CA TYR A 32 13.23 13.62 1.48
C TYR A 32 13.66 13.83 2.93
N GLU A 33 13.45 15.03 3.47
CA GLU A 33 13.88 15.41 4.83
C GLU A 33 13.15 14.60 5.90
N ASN A 34 11.86 14.34 5.71
CA ASN A 34 11.01 13.63 6.66
C ASN A 34 9.84 12.90 5.99
N GLY A 35 9.10 12.11 6.75
CA GLY A 35 7.93 11.37 6.27
C GLY A 35 6.82 12.26 5.71
N THR A 36 6.63 13.47 6.25
CA THR A 36 5.68 14.45 5.70
C THR A 36 6.05 14.90 4.28
N GLU A 37 7.32 15.23 4.03
CA GLU A 37 7.78 15.58 2.68
C GLU A 37 7.71 14.37 1.73
N TYR A 38 8.04 13.19 2.25
CA TYR A 38 7.96 11.95 1.50
C TYR A 38 6.52 11.62 1.06
N ARG A 39 5.53 11.79 1.94
CA ARG A 39 4.08 11.64 1.66
C ARG A 39 3.50 12.77 0.80
N ASN A 40 4.19 13.90 0.68
CA ASN A 40 3.63 15.05 -0.02
C ASN A 40 3.21 14.71 -1.47
N GLN A 41 2.02 15.19 -1.86
CA GLN A 41 1.33 14.99 -3.14
C GLN A 41 0.77 13.58 -3.40
N THR A 42 0.93 12.62 -2.49
CA THR A 42 0.46 11.25 -2.73
C THR A 42 -1.05 11.15 -2.71
N ASP A 43 -1.74 11.94 -1.88
CA ASP A 43 -3.20 11.96 -1.85
C ASP A 43 -3.80 12.49 -3.16
N TRP A 44 -3.18 13.53 -3.73
CA TRP A 44 -3.57 14.04 -5.04
C TRP A 44 -3.32 13.02 -6.15
N ALA A 45 -2.18 12.33 -6.11
CA ALA A 45 -1.84 11.28 -7.06
C ALA A 45 -2.80 10.07 -6.91
N TYR A 46 -3.16 9.70 -5.68
CA TYR A 46 -4.13 8.66 -5.41
C TYR A 46 -5.52 9.02 -5.96
N ASN A 47 -5.98 10.26 -5.81
CA ASN A 47 -7.23 10.74 -6.42
C ASN A 47 -7.21 10.63 -7.96
N SER A 48 -6.05 10.81 -8.58
CA SER A 48 -5.88 10.58 -10.01
C SER A 48 -6.01 9.08 -10.37
N TRP A 49 -5.52 8.20 -9.49
CA TRP A 49 -5.68 6.75 -9.60
C TRP A 49 -7.13 6.29 -9.41
N VAL A 50 -7.86 6.90 -8.47
CA VAL A 50 -9.30 6.70 -8.26
C VAL A 50 -10.07 7.11 -9.52
N ASN A 51 -9.79 8.28 -10.10
CA ASN A 51 -10.40 8.71 -11.35
C ASN A 51 -10.10 7.77 -12.53
N LEU A 52 -8.88 7.23 -12.61
CA LEU A 52 -8.52 6.20 -13.58
C LEU A 52 -9.40 4.94 -13.43
N SER A 53 -9.62 4.49 -12.21
CA SER A 53 -10.51 3.37 -11.91
C SER A 53 -11.96 3.63 -12.28
N LEU A 54 -12.48 4.81 -11.97
CA LEU A 54 -13.85 5.19 -12.34
C LEU A 54 -14.05 5.20 -13.86
N ASN A 55 -13.07 5.68 -14.62
CA ASN A 55 -13.11 5.63 -16.08
C ASN A 55 -13.09 4.18 -16.58
N LEU A 56 -12.24 3.33 -15.99
CA LEU A 56 -12.15 1.91 -16.35
C LEU A 56 -13.46 1.18 -16.02
N SER A 57 -14.05 1.42 -14.85
CA SER A 57 -15.33 0.87 -14.42
C SER A 57 -16.47 1.25 -15.37
N ARG A 58 -16.51 2.51 -15.84
CA ARG A 58 -17.52 2.96 -16.82
C ARG A 58 -17.43 2.20 -18.14
N ASP A 59 -16.21 1.93 -18.59
CA ASP A 59 -15.98 1.27 -19.88
C ASP A 59 -16.11 -0.27 -19.78
N PHE A 60 -15.97 -0.84 -18.58
CA PHE A 60 -16.13 -2.27 -18.29
C PHE A 60 -17.15 -2.53 -17.16
N PRO A 61 -18.45 -2.20 -17.36
CA PRO A 61 -19.45 -2.17 -16.30
C PRO A 61 -19.81 -3.54 -15.71
N THR A 62 -19.34 -4.64 -16.32
CA THR A 62 -19.55 -6.00 -15.82
C THR A 62 -18.44 -6.48 -14.88
N ALA A 63 -17.33 -5.76 -14.80
CA ALA A 63 -16.22 -6.07 -13.90
C ALA A 63 -16.30 -5.21 -12.64
N ASP A 64 -16.00 -5.81 -11.48
CA ASP A 64 -15.76 -5.04 -10.26
C ASP A 64 -14.37 -4.40 -10.35
N VAL A 65 -14.32 -3.07 -10.53
CA VAL A 65 -13.07 -2.30 -10.60
C VAL A 65 -12.93 -1.50 -9.31
N PHE A 66 -11.83 -1.70 -8.59
CA PHE A 66 -11.57 -1.07 -7.32
C PHE A 66 -10.14 -0.52 -7.24
N THR A 67 -9.90 0.41 -6.31
CA THR A 67 -8.58 0.97 -6.03
C THR A 67 -8.26 0.87 -4.56
N PHE A 68 -6.97 0.87 -4.24
CA PHE A 68 -6.50 0.94 -2.86
C PHE A 68 -5.06 1.46 -2.83
N HIS A 69 -4.71 2.13 -1.75
CA HIS A 69 -3.44 2.82 -1.56
C HIS A 69 -2.50 2.02 -0.65
N HIS A 70 -2.04 0.86 -1.13
CA HIS A 70 -1.09 0.06 -0.34
C HIS A 70 0.24 0.77 -0.07
N GLY A 71 0.63 1.73 -0.92
CA GLY A 71 1.81 2.57 -0.69
C GLY A 71 1.72 3.46 0.54
N ALA A 72 0.52 3.72 1.08
CA ALA A 72 0.37 4.56 2.27
C ALA A 72 1.05 3.98 3.52
N VAL A 73 1.19 2.65 3.59
CA VAL A 73 1.96 1.95 4.63
C VAL A 73 3.40 2.46 4.71
N MET A 74 4.01 2.82 3.59
CA MET A 74 5.40 3.32 3.58
C MET A 74 5.54 4.66 4.28
N TYR A 75 4.52 5.50 4.19
CA TYR A 75 4.53 6.81 4.84
C TYR A 75 4.29 6.67 6.33
N GLU A 76 3.35 5.81 6.73
CA GLU A 76 3.10 5.52 8.14
C GLU A 76 4.33 4.91 8.82
N LEU A 77 4.93 3.87 8.23
CA LEU A 77 6.14 3.26 8.80
C LEU A 77 7.31 4.26 8.85
N ARG A 78 7.40 5.17 7.87
CA ARG A 78 8.42 6.22 7.89
C ARG A 78 8.20 7.19 9.05
N ASP A 79 6.97 7.66 9.26
CA ASP A 79 6.63 8.55 10.37
C ASP A 79 6.90 7.87 11.73
N MET A 80 6.53 6.59 11.87
CA MET A 80 6.81 5.79 13.08
C MET A 80 8.32 5.61 13.32
N PHE A 81 9.12 5.35 12.28
CA PHE A 81 10.57 5.27 12.40
C PHE A 81 11.19 6.58 12.88
N GLU A 82 10.75 7.71 12.32
CA GLU A 82 11.23 9.04 12.73
C GLU A 82 10.80 9.42 14.15
N ALA A 83 9.67 8.88 14.62
CA ALA A 83 9.20 9.00 15.99
C ALA A 83 9.90 8.07 16.99
N GLY A 84 10.74 7.13 16.53
CA GLY A 84 11.40 6.13 17.37
C GLY A 84 10.48 4.97 17.79
N GLU A 85 9.32 4.82 17.15
CA GLU A 85 8.34 3.79 17.51
C GLU A 85 8.73 2.39 16.98
N LEU A 86 9.68 2.32 16.04
CA LEU A 86 10.14 1.08 15.43
C LEU A 86 11.54 0.63 15.89
N GLU A 87 12.10 1.22 16.97
CA GLU A 87 13.48 0.95 17.43
C GLU A 87 13.76 -0.53 17.75
N ASN A 88 12.73 -1.31 18.10
CA ASN A 88 12.85 -2.74 18.38
C ASN A 88 12.58 -3.64 17.15
N ASP A 89 12.08 -3.06 16.05
CA ASP A 89 11.67 -3.79 14.84
C ASP A 89 12.64 -3.59 13.67
N VAL A 90 13.19 -2.39 13.53
CA VAL A 90 14.13 -2.02 12.46
C VAL A 90 15.31 -1.22 13.00
N GLU A 91 16.47 -1.39 12.36
CA GLU A 91 17.72 -0.74 12.78
C GLU A 91 17.97 0.57 12.02
N GLN A 92 17.44 0.67 10.80
CA GLN A 92 17.69 1.79 9.90
C GLN A 92 16.57 1.96 8.88
N LEU A 93 16.51 3.16 8.28
CA LEU A 93 15.52 3.50 7.28
C LEU A 93 15.66 2.66 6.00
N SER A 94 16.86 2.67 5.39
CA SER A 94 17.18 1.79 4.25
C SER A 94 18.41 0.94 4.53
N GLY A 95 18.33 -0.37 4.27
CA GLY A 95 19.37 -1.32 4.65
C GLY A 95 19.03 -2.76 4.28
N PRO A 96 19.48 -3.77 5.05
CA PRO A 96 19.06 -5.15 4.84
C PRO A 96 17.53 -5.31 4.93
N GLU A 97 16.95 -6.15 4.07
CA GLU A 97 15.49 -6.36 3.99
C GLU A 97 14.86 -6.72 5.34
N SER A 98 15.56 -7.50 6.18
CA SER A 98 15.04 -7.95 7.48
C SER A 98 15.07 -6.91 8.60
N THR A 99 15.84 -5.83 8.46
CA THR A 99 16.07 -4.85 9.55
C THR A 99 15.84 -3.41 9.11
N SER A 100 15.09 -3.18 8.03
CA SER A 100 14.86 -1.84 7.48
C SER A 100 13.46 -1.71 6.87
N ILE A 101 12.96 -0.47 6.78
CA ILE A 101 11.70 -0.19 6.06
C ILE A 101 11.89 -0.35 4.55
N PHE A 102 13.05 0.10 4.06
CA PHE A 102 13.43 -0.02 2.65
C PHE A 102 14.69 -0.87 2.52
N ARG A 103 14.77 -1.72 1.50
CA ARG A 103 15.96 -2.58 1.28
C ARG A 103 17.04 -1.96 0.40
N ASP A 104 16.72 -0.82 -0.23
CA ASP A 104 17.65 -0.07 -1.06
C ASP A 104 17.21 1.40 -1.21
N ARG A 105 18.11 2.20 -1.78
CA ARG A 105 17.87 3.63 -2.03
C ARG A 105 16.66 3.89 -2.93
N LYS A 106 16.29 2.96 -3.83
CA LYS A 106 15.14 3.16 -4.73
C LYS A 106 13.84 3.22 -3.92
N GLY A 107 13.81 2.54 -2.77
CA GLY A 107 12.65 2.44 -1.89
C GLY A 107 11.92 1.12 -2.04
N HIS A 108 12.59 0.04 -2.49
CA HIS A 108 11.96 -1.27 -2.44
C HIS A 108 11.69 -1.68 -0.99
N ALA A 109 10.56 -2.34 -0.73
CA ALA A 109 10.12 -2.68 0.61
C ALA A 109 11.07 -3.64 1.33
N GLY A 110 11.34 -3.34 2.60
CA GLY A 110 11.84 -4.30 3.58
C GLY A 110 10.72 -5.17 4.15
N GLN A 111 11.06 -6.11 5.05
CA GLN A 111 10.16 -7.17 5.49
C GLN A 111 8.96 -6.62 6.29
N ILE A 112 9.17 -5.68 7.21
CA ILE A 112 8.05 -5.07 7.96
C ILE A 112 7.05 -4.38 7.04
N ALA A 113 7.54 -3.69 6.00
CA ALA A 113 6.71 -3.03 5.00
C ALA A 113 5.97 -4.03 4.09
N ILE A 114 6.63 -5.15 3.74
CA ILE A 114 6.00 -6.25 2.99
C ILE A 114 4.85 -6.86 3.81
N ASP A 115 5.10 -7.21 5.07
CA ASP A 115 4.10 -7.84 5.94
C ASP A 115 2.91 -6.91 6.19
N THR A 116 3.18 -5.65 6.52
CA THR A 116 2.15 -4.63 6.75
C THR A 116 1.35 -4.35 5.46
N GLY A 117 2.02 -4.21 4.33
CA GLY A 117 1.39 -4.00 3.04
C GLY A 117 0.54 -5.19 2.60
N ALA A 118 0.96 -6.43 2.91
CA ALA A 118 0.19 -7.64 2.62
C ALA A 118 -1.17 -7.65 3.34
N LEU A 119 -1.27 -7.08 4.55
CA LEU A 119 -2.54 -6.92 5.26
C LEU A 119 -3.49 -5.93 4.55
N VAL A 120 -2.95 -4.85 3.97
CA VAL A 120 -3.76 -3.92 3.14
C VAL A 120 -4.24 -4.61 1.86
N TRP A 121 -3.40 -5.42 1.22
CA TRP A 121 -3.81 -6.26 0.08
C TRP A 121 -4.89 -7.28 0.46
N LEU A 122 -4.73 -7.94 1.60
CA LEU A 122 -5.69 -8.90 2.12
C LEU A 122 -7.06 -8.25 2.37
N HIS A 123 -7.08 -7.03 2.92
CA HIS A 123 -8.29 -6.24 3.05
C HIS A 123 -8.88 -5.87 1.68
N ALA A 124 -8.07 -5.32 0.77
CA ALA A 124 -8.56 -4.86 -0.52
C ALA A 124 -9.15 -6.00 -1.38
N ILE A 125 -8.52 -7.17 -1.37
CA ILE A 125 -8.97 -8.33 -2.15
C ILE A 125 -10.11 -9.06 -1.44
N HIS A 126 -10.01 -9.30 -0.13
CA HIS A 126 -10.90 -10.23 0.58
C HIS A 126 -11.83 -9.57 1.59
N GLY A 127 -11.73 -8.27 1.82
CA GLY A 127 -12.50 -7.54 2.83
C GLY A 127 -12.16 -7.95 4.27
N VAL A 128 -11.04 -8.64 4.47
CA VAL A 128 -10.61 -9.12 5.78
C VAL A 128 -10.17 -7.95 6.64
N ASP A 129 -10.56 -7.99 7.91
CA ASP A 129 -10.09 -7.09 8.94
C ASP A 129 -8.66 -7.50 9.37
N PRO A 130 -7.62 -6.66 9.23
CA PRO A 130 -6.27 -7.02 9.66
C PRO A 130 -6.18 -7.52 11.11
N LEU A 131 -7.00 -7.00 12.03
CA LEU A 131 -7.00 -7.39 13.45
C LEU A 131 -7.59 -8.79 13.68
N THR A 132 -8.28 -9.36 12.69
CA THR A 132 -8.75 -10.75 12.75
C THR A 132 -7.67 -11.77 12.37
N MET A 133 -6.54 -11.32 11.81
CA MET A 133 -5.39 -12.18 11.54
C MET A 133 -4.65 -12.49 12.85
N PRO A 134 -3.98 -13.66 12.94
CA PRO A 134 -3.06 -13.96 14.02
C PRO A 134 -2.00 -12.87 14.18
N GLU A 135 -1.54 -12.65 15.42
CA GLU A 135 -0.50 -11.67 15.70
C GLU A 135 0.83 -12.07 15.03
N PHE A 136 1.57 -11.07 14.57
CA PHE A 136 2.86 -11.26 13.92
C PHE A 136 3.94 -11.20 14.99
N THR A 137 4.27 -12.35 15.60
CA THR A 137 5.20 -12.42 16.74
C THR A 137 6.65 -12.10 16.40
N GLN A 138 6.98 -11.89 15.11
CA GLN A 138 8.29 -11.42 14.70
C GLN A 138 8.47 -9.90 14.85
N TRP A 139 7.39 -9.15 15.05
CA TRP A 139 7.39 -7.70 15.24
C TRP A 139 6.90 -7.37 16.65
N GLU A 140 7.57 -6.44 17.32
CA GLU A 140 7.09 -5.82 18.56
C GLU A 140 5.93 -4.86 18.24
N THR A 141 6.03 -4.11 17.14
CA THR A 141 4.93 -3.29 16.62
C THR A 141 3.80 -4.16 16.10
N ASP A 142 2.56 -3.88 16.52
CA ASP A 142 1.38 -4.52 15.92
C ASP A 142 1.10 -3.93 14.52
N ILE A 143 1.72 -4.52 13.51
CA ILE A 143 1.55 -4.12 12.11
C ILE A 143 0.10 -4.23 11.61
N ARG A 144 -0.76 -4.97 12.30
CA ARG A 144 -2.19 -5.05 11.96
C ARG A 144 -2.90 -3.73 12.26
N GLU A 145 -2.54 -3.07 13.35
CA GLU A 145 -3.05 -1.73 13.69
C GLU A 145 -2.53 -0.68 12.69
N VAL A 146 -1.27 -0.78 12.27
CA VAL A 146 -0.69 0.09 11.23
C VAL A 146 -1.46 -0.07 9.90
N ALA A 147 -1.68 -1.31 9.46
CA ALA A 147 -2.46 -1.58 8.26
C ALA A 147 -3.92 -1.10 8.39
N ARG A 148 -4.55 -1.34 9.56
CA ARG A 148 -5.91 -0.90 9.90
C ARG A 148 -6.04 0.62 9.80
N LYS A 149 -5.15 1.38 10.44
CA LYS A 149 -5.11 2.85 10.36
C LYS A 149 -5.04 3.32 8.91
N THR A 150 -4.13 2.73 8.13
CA THR A 150 -3.94 3.06 6.72
C THR A 150 -5.22 2.81 5.88
N ILE A 151 -5.95 1.72 6.17
CA ILE A 151 -7.22 1.39 5.50
C ILE A 151 -8.31 2.38 5.89
N ASP A 152 -8.43 2.72 7.18
CA ASP A 152 -9.49 3.58 7.69
C ASP A 152 -9.32 5.03 7.19
N GLU A 153 -8.08 5.52 7.08
CA GLU A 153 -7.77 6.81 6.45
C GLU A 153 -8.17 6.84 4.97
N GLN A 154 -7.95 5.76 4.23
CA GLN A 154 -8.35 5.65 2.83
C GLN A 154 -9.87 5.67 2.63
N ASN A 155 -10.61 5.05 3.56
CA ASN A 155 -12.07 4.99 3.49
C ASN A 155 -12.75 6.30 3.95
N SER A 156 -12.00 7.19 4.61
CA SER A 156 -12.50 8.47 5.14
C SER A 156 -12.26 9.65 4.20
N ALA A 157 -11.50 9.45 3.11
CA ALA A 157 -11.13 10.46 2.11
C ALA A 157 -12.07 10.46 0.89
#